data_AF-A0A800BPK5-F1
#
_entry.id   AF-A0A800BPK5-F1
#
_cell.length_a   1.000
_cell.length_b   1.000
_cell.length_c   1.000
_cell.angle_alpha   90.00
_cell.angle_beta   90.00
_cell.angle_gamma   90.00
#
_symmetry.space_group_name_H-M   'P 1'
#
loop_
_entity.id
_entity.type
_entity.pdbx_description
1 polymer ?
#
loop_
_entity_poly.entity_id
_entity_poly.type
_entity_poly.pdbx_seq_one_letter_code
_entity_poly.pdbx_strand_id
1 'polypeptide(L)'
;MHLVTLEICNLEKNEEKEWDDYVCKSNSSTFYHMIGWKKVVEKTYGHKPIYLIAKEDGVIKGILPLFLMKSMLFGTKLVSVPFAPYCGVCADSE
;
A
#
# COMPACT_ATOMS: atom_id res chain seq x y z
N MET A 1 -25.44 -16.27 -10.96
CA MET A 1 -24.26 -15.43 -11.22
C MET A 1 -24.16 -14.45 -10.05
N HIS A 2 -23.33 -14.74 -9.04
CA HIS A 2 -23.02 -13.75 -8.02
C HIS A 2 -22.10 -12.72 -8.68
N LEU A 3 -22.50 -11.45 -8.66
CA LEU A 3 -21.62 -10.36 -9.06
C LEU A 3 -20.66 -10.14 -7.89
N VAL A 4 -19.46 -10.67 -8.03
CA VAL A 4 -18.38 -10.39 -7.09
C VAL A 4 -17.92 -8.95 -7.36
N THR A 5 -17.96 -8.10 -6.34
CA THR A 5 -17.64 -6.66 -6.47
C THR A 5 -16.29 -6.41 -5.83
N LEU A 6 -15.34 -5.91 -6.63
CA LEU A 6 -14.06 -5.44 -6.13
C LEU A 6 -14.22 -4.01 -5.60
N GLU A 7 -13.82 -3.79 -4.35
CA GLU A 7 -13.85 -2.49 -3.70
C GLU A 7 -12.44 -1.97 -3.44
N ILE A 8 -12.19 -0.69 -3.71
CA ILE A 8 -10.92 -0.03 -3.36
C ILE A 8 -11.16 0.90 -2.18
N CYS A 9 -10.48 0.65 -1.07
CA CYS A 9 -10.58 1.45 0.15
C CYS A 9 -9.18 1.87 0.65
N ASN A 10 -9.16 2.86 1.54
CA ASN A 10 -7.93 3.14 2.29
C ASN A 10 -7.71 2.02 3.31
N LEU A 11 -6.44 1.74 3.58
CA LEU A 11 -6.03 0.91 4.70
C LEU A 11 -6.42 1.59 6.02
N GLU A 12 -7.23 0.90 6.83
CA GLU A 12 -7.52 1.29 8.19
C GLU A 12 -6.52 0.68 9.19
N LYS A 13 -6.38 1.30 10.36
CA LYS A 13 -5.37 0.88 11.35
C LYS A 13 -5.56 -0.56 11.85
N ASN A 14 -6.80 -1.02 11.97
CA ASN A 14 -7.13 -2.38 12.40
C ASN A 14 -6.81 -3.45 11.32
N GLU A 15 -6.53 -3.02 10.09
CA GLU A 15 -6.25 -3.90 8.94
C GLU A 15 -4.73 -4.00 8.66
N GLU A 16 -3.89 -3.28 9.40
CA GLU A 16 -2.42 -3.31 9.23
C GLU A 16 -1.86 -4.74 9.32
N LYS A 17 -2.46 -5.60 10.15
CA LYS A 17 -2.04 -7.00 10.25
C LYS A 17 -2.43 -7.79 8.99
N GLU A 18 -3.65 -7.61 8.49
CA GLU A 18 -4.13 -8.30 7.28
C GLU A 18 -3.32 -7.90 6.05
N TRP A 19 -2.90 -6.63 5.98
CA TRP A 19 -1.97 -6.13 4.99
C TRP A 19 -0.63 -6.88 5.03
N ASP A 20 0.03 -6.94 6.19
CA ASP A 20 1.32 -7.61 6.33
C ASP A 20 1.19 -9.13 6.07
N ASP A 21 0.07 -9.75 6.45
CA ASP A 21 -0.24 -11.15 6.15
C ASP A 21 -0.39 -11.38 4.63
N TYR A 22 -1.01 -10.44 3.90
CA TYR A 22 -1.11 -10.47 2.43
C TYR A 22 0.26 -10.30 1.77
N VAL A 23 1.06 -9.32 2.21
CA VAL A 23 2.43 -9.11 1.72
C VAL A 23 3.24 -10.40 1.91
N CYS A 24 3.23 -11.01 3.09
CA CYS A 24 3.95 -12.27 3.34
C CYS A 24 3.58 -13.42 2.39
N LYS A 25 2.35 -13.44 1.86
CA LYS A 25 1.84 -14.50 0.96
C LYS A 25 2.04 -14.17 -0.51
N SER A 26 2.20 -12.90 -0.85
CA SER A 26 2.28 -12.44 -2.24
C SER A 26 3.69 -12.60 -2.81
N ASN A 27 3.80 -13.39 -3.88
CA ASN A 27 5.06 -13.62 -4.61
C ASN A 27 5.57 -12.37 -5.35
N SER A 28 4.70 -11.37 -5.57
CA SER A 28 5.06 -10.11 -6.24
C SER A 28 5.43 -8.99 -5.26
N SER A 29 5.33 -9.25 -3.96
CA SER A 29 5.64 -8.27 -2.93
C SER A 29 7.09 -8.33 -2.45
N THR A 30 7.49 -7.30 -1.72
CA THR A 30 8.80 -7.17 -1.09
C THR A 30 8.64 -6.63 0.33
N PHE A 31 9.68 -6.72 1.14
CA PHE A 31 9.72 -6.13 2.49
C PHE A 31 9.30 -4.64 2.52
N TYR A 32 9.53 -3.88 1.45
CA TYR A 32 9.15 -2.47 1.36
C TYR A 32 7.64 -2.21 1.35
N HIS A 33 6.83 -3.24 1.07
CA HIS A 33 5.37 -3.15 1.16
C HIS A 33 4.87 -3.26 2.61
N MET A 34 5.70 -3.74 3.55
CA MET A 34 5.28 -3.95 4.94
C MET A 34 4.93 -2.64 5.66
N ILE A 35 3.99 -2.72 6.60
CA ILE A 35 3.62 -1.62 7.49
C ILE A 35 4.81 -1.15 8.34
N GLY A 36 5.76 -2.04 8.63
CA GLY A 36 7.03 -1.66 9.24
C GLY A 36 7.76 -0.57 8.46
N TRP A 37 7.82 -0.69 7.13
CA TRP A 37 8.45 0.30 6.27
C TRP A 37 7.65 1.60 6.18
N LYS A 38 6.31 1.51 6.13
CA LYS A 38 5.40 2.66 6.25
C LYS A 38 5.78 3.54 7.43
N LYS A 39 5.90 2.92 8.61
CA LYS A 39 6.26 3.59 9.88
C LYS A 39 7.65 4.21 9.85
N VAL A 40 8.63 3.59 9.18
CA VAL A 40 9.98 4.15 9.02
C VAL A 40 9.95 5.42 8.19
N VAL A 41 9.25 5.40 7.05
CA VAL A 41 9.16 6.56 6.15
C VAL A 41 8.42 7.72 6.82
N GLU A 42 7.29 7.44 7.48
CA GLU A 42 6.52 8.43 8.23
C GLU A 42 7.35 9.10 9.32
N LYS A 43 8.03 8.31 10.15
CA LYS A 43 8.80 8.83 11.30
C LYS A 43 10.06 9.57 10.89
N THR A 44 10.72 9.13 9.82
CA THR A 44 12.01 9.70 9.40
C THR A 44 11.84 10.93 8.52
N TYR A 45 10.85 10.92 7.62
CA TYR A 45 10.71 11.93 6.57
C TYR A 45 9.40 12.74 6.66
N GLY A 46 8.45 12.32 7.49
CA GLY A 46 7.16 13.02 7.64
C GLY A 46 6.26 12.98 6.39
N HIS A 47 6.53 12.07 5.44
CA HIS A 47 5.69 11.91 4.26
C HIS A 47 4.39 11.20 4.62
N LYS A 48 3.26 11.72 4.12
CA LYS A 48 1.93 11.20 4.44
C LYS A 48 1.66 9.92 3.63
N PRO A 49 1.39 8.77 4.23
CA PRO A 49 1.01 7.57 3.50
C PRO A 49 -0.44 7.65 3.04
N ILE A 50 -0.71 7.07 1.88
CA ILE A 50 -2.02 6.77 1.33
C ILE A 50 -1.96 5.33 0.85
N TYR A 51 -2.29 4.39 1.72
CA TYR A 51 -2.19 2.97 1.41
C TYR A 51 -3.57 2.48 0.98
N LEU A 52 -3.66 1.94 -0.22
CA LEU A 52 -4.92 1.48 -0.80
C LEU A 52 -4.97 -0.04 -0.80
N ILE A 53 -6.16 -0.58 -0.54
CA ILE A 53 -6.47 -2.00 -0.57
C ILE A 53 -7.54 -2.23 -1.62
N ALA A 54 -7.36 -3.25 -2.46
CA ALA A 54 -8.42 -3.83 -3.26
C ALA A 54 -8.98 -5.05 -2.52
N LYS A 55 -10.28 -5.07 -2.25
CA LYS A 55 -10.97 -6.14 -1.53
C LYS A 55 -12.03 -6.80 -2.37
N GLU A 56 -12.12 -8.11 -2.23
CA GLU A 56 -13.16 -8.95 -2.80
C GLU A 56 -13.79 -9.77 -1.66
N ASP A 57 -15.10 -9.62 -1.44
CA ASP A 57 -15.81 -10.26 -0.32
C ASP A 57 -15.12 -10.05 1.05
N GLY A 58 -14.57 -8.85 1.26
CA GLY A 58 -13.83 -8.46 2.47
C GLY A 58 -12.38 -8.94 2.55
N VAL A 59 -11.92 -9.74 1.58
CA VAL A 59 -10.56 -10.30 1.53
C VAL A 59 -9.67 -9.41 0.67
N ILE A 60 -8.45 -9.11 1.13
CA ILE A 60 -7.46 -8.37 0.35
C ILE A 60 -7.03 -9.19 -0.88
N LYS A 61 -7.20 -8.59 -2.07
CA LYS A 61 -6.77 -9.11 -3.37
C LYS A 61 -5.68 -8.27 -4.03
N GLY A 62 -5.44 -7.08 -3.49
CA GLY A 62 -4.43 -6.19 -3.99
C GLY A 62 -4.10 -5.08 -3.02
N ILE A 63 -2.88 -4.57 -3.12
CA ILE A 63 -2.40 -3.44 -2.34
C ILE A 63 -1.67 -2.46 -3.25
N LEU A 64 -1.78 -1.19 -2.91
CA LEU A 64 -0.99 -0.13 -3.51
C LEU A 64 -0.54 0.84 -2.41
N PRO A 65 0.69 0.70 -1.90
CA PRO A 65 1.27 1.69 -1.01
C PRO A 65 1.57 2.96 -1.81
N LEU A 66 1.19 4.12 -1.28
CA LEU A 66 1.57 5.44 -1.82
C LEU A 66 2.01 6.36 -0.69
N PHE A 67 2.86 7.33 -1.02
CA PHE A 67 3.22 8.46 -0.17
C PHE A 67 2.99 9.76 -0.91
N LEU A 68 2.23 10.65 -0.26
CA LEU A 68 2.07 12.02 -0.66
C LEU A 68 3.28 12.83 -0.17
N MET A 69 4.14 13.20 -1.11
CA MET A 69 5.31 14.03 -0.88
C MET A 69 5.04 15.47 -1.31
N LYS A 70 5.24 16.41 -0.40
CA LYS A 70 5.10 17.85 -0.67
C LYS A 70 6.47 18.51 -0.66
N SER A 71 6.78 19.25 -1.71
CA SER A 71 7.98 20.06 -1.84
C SER A 71 7.61 21.48 -2.24
N MET A 72 8.23 22.47 -1.59
CA MET A 72 8.03 23.88 -1.95
C MET A 72 8.61 24.24 -3.32
N LEU A 73 9.65 23.53 -3.76
CA LEU A 73 10.33 23.79 -5.04
C LEU A 73 9.84 22.87 -6.17
N PHE A 74 9.36 21.67 -5.84
CA PHE A 74 9.02 20.63 -6.82
C PHE A 74 7.56 20.18 -6.78
N GLY A 75 6.69 20.91 -6.07
CA GLY A 75 5.26 20.64 -6.00
C GLY A 75 4.89 19.41 -5.17
N THR A 76 3.70 18.86 -5.44
CA THR A 76 3.14 17.70 -4.75
C THR A 76 3.20 16.47 -5.65
N LYS A 77 3.66 15.33 -5.12
CA LYS A 77 3.78 14.07 -5.85
C LYS A 77 3.20 12.92 -5.03
N LEU A 78 2.59 11.96 -5.72
CA LEU A 78 2.32 10.64 -5.18
C LEU A 78 3.36 9.68 -5.74
N VAL A 79 4.05 8.98 -4.86
CA VAL A 79 5.03 7.95 -5.20
C VAL A 79 4.65 6.68 -4.47
N SER A 80 4.97 5.50 -5.01
CA SER A 80 4.60 4.21 -4.40
C SER A 80 5.23 4.04 -3.01
N VAL A 81 6.52 3.68 -2.95
CA VAL A 81 7.27 3.64 -1.71
C VAL A 81 8.60 4.36 -1.93
N PRO A 82 8.81 5.54 -1.32
CA PRO A 82 10.07 6.23 -1.44
C PRO A 82 11.18 5.41 -0.77
N PHE A 83 12.40 5.54 -1.29
CA PHE A 83 13.60 4.87 -0.78
C PHE A 83 13.59 3.34 -0.88
N ALA A 84 12.64 2.77 -1.62
CA ALA A 84 12.67 1.38 -2.05
C ALA A 84 13.24 1.29 -3.48
N PRO A 85 14.18 0.37 -3.78
CA PRO A 85 14.64 0.13 -5.14
C PRO A 85 13.50 -0.31 -6.08
N TYR A 86 12.59 -1.15 -5.57
CA TYR A 86 11.39 -1.62 -6.29
C TYR A 86 10.24 -1.80 -5.30
N CYS A 87 9.12 -1.13 -5.56
CA CYS A 87 7.89 -1.26 -4.79
C CYS A 87 6.73 -0.62 -5.57
N GLY A 88 5.62 -1.32 -5.74
CA GLY A 88 4.55 -0.92 -6.65
C GLY A 88 3.21 -1.48 -6.21
N VAL A 89 2.30 -1.62 -7.17
CA VAL A 89 1.08 -2.40 -6.96
C VAL A 89 1.44 -3.89 -6.80
N CYS A 90 0.80 -4.57 -5.86
CA CYS A 90 0.81 -6.03 -5.78
C CYS A 90 -0.63 -6.51 -5.76
N ALA A 91 -1.06 -7.26 -6.78
CA ALA A 91 -2.41 -7.80 -6.89
C ALA A 91 -2.37 -9.28 -7.31
N ASP A 92 -3.43 -10.01 -6.97
CA ASP A 92 -3.63 -11.41 -7.36
C ASP A 92 -3.93 -11.54 -8.87
N SER A 93 -4.40 -10.47 -9.52
CA SER A 93 -4.72 -10.40 -10.95
C SER A 93 -4.38 -9.04 -11.56
N GLU A 94 -4.26 -8.98 -12.90
CA GLU A 94 -4.09 -7.75 -13.69
C GLU A 94 -5.37 -6.94 -13.83
#